data_AF-A0A179HL75-F1
#
_entry.id   AF-A0A179HL75-F1
#
_cell.length_a   1.000
_cell.length_b   1.000
_cell.length_c   1.000
_cell.angle_alpha   90.00
_cell.angle_beta   90.00
_cell.angle_gamma   90.00
#
_symmetry.space_group_name_H-M   'P 1'
#
loop_
_entity.id
_entity.type
_entity.pdbx_description
1 polymer ?
#
loop_
_entity_poly.entity_id
_entity_poly.type
_entity_poly.pdbx_seq_one_letter_code
_entity_poly.pdbx_strand_id
1 'polypeptide(L)'
;MTDDEQVPTLVSAGKPAKPLGMRKNGKQWHPPKKAFRPTAGLTTYEKRQKQRAEMAQMKAKEKEMKDEKEELRQQRIQAIREKRAKKEEKERYEKMAEKMHRKRVERLKRKEKRNKVLNS
;
A
#
# COMPACT_ATOMS: atom_id res chain seq x y z
N MET A 1 28.95 -26.85 -3.58
CA MET A 1 27.68 -27.53 -3.28
C MET A 1 26.63 -26.45 -3.21
N THR A 2 26.02 -26.15 -4.36
CA THR A 2 24.98 -25.11 -4.47
C THR A 2 24.09 -25.52 -5.64
N ASP A 3 23.06 -26.28 -5.28
CA ASP A 3 21.68 -26.27 -5.77
C ASP A 3 21.44 -26.01 -7.26
N ASP A 4 21.35 -27.11 -8.01
CA ASP A 4 20.71 -27.20 -9.32
C ASP A 4 19.20 -26.92 -9.19
N GLU A 5 18.74 -25.89 -9.91
CA GLU A 5 17.37 -25.43 -9.97
C GLU A 5 16.50 -26.45 -10.74
N GLN A 6 15.97 -27.44 -10.03
CA GLN A 6 15.14 -28.47 -10.64
C GLN A 6 13.68 -28.01 -10.78
N VAL A 7 13.35 -27.52 -11.97
CA VAL A 7 11.99 -27.22 -12.42
C VAL A 7 11.18 -28.53 -12.48
N PRO A 8 10.06 -28.68 -11.75
CA PRO A 8 9.26 -29.90 -11.82
C PRO A 8 8.47 -29.91 -13.11
N THR A 9 8.98 -30.63 -14.11
CA THR A 9 8.22 -30.95 -15.32
C THR A 9 7.13 -31.97 -14.94
N LEU A 10 5.88 -31.50 -14.90
CA LEU A 10 4.70 -32.35 -14.76
C LEU A 10 4.52 -33.16 -16.05
N VAL A 11 5.25 -34.27 -16.16
CA VAL A 11 5.04 -35.27 -17.20
C VAL A 11 3.73 -36.01 -16.87
N SER A 12 2.63 -35.52 -17.43
CA SER A 12 1.35 -36.21 -17.46
C SER A 12 1.54 -37.55 -18.18
N ALA A 13 1.70 -38.63 -17.43
CA ALA A 13 1.74 -40.00 -17.95
C ALA A 13 0.45 -40.31 -18.74
N GLY A 14 0.55 -40.21 -20.07
CA GLY A 14 -0.50 -40.63 -20.98
C GLY A 14 -0.67 -42.15 -20.90
N LYS A 15 -1.89 -42.61 -20.60
CA LYS A 15 -2.22 -44.04 -20.63
C LYS A 15 -1.91 -44.63 -22.03
N PRO A 16 -1.36 -45.85 -22.13
CA PRO A 16 -1.01 -46.45 -23.41
C PRO A 16 -2.27 -46.60 -24.27
N ALA A 17 -2.21 -46.03 -25.48
CA ALA A 17 -3.28 -46.15 -26.46
C ALA A 17 -3.41 -47.62 -26.88
N LYS A 18 -4.59 -48.21 -26.67
CA LYS A 18 -4.90 -49.57 -27.11
C LYS A 18 -4.81 -49.64 -28.65
N PRO A 19 -4.18 -50.67 -29.24
CA PRO A 19 -4.10 -50.79 -30.69
C PRO A 19 -5.51 -50.95 -31.27
N LEU A 20 -5.88 -50.05 -32.18
CA LEU A 20 -7.18 -50.06 -32.84
C LEU A 20 -7.15 -51.14 -33.92
N GLY A 21 -7.70 -52.32 -33.62
CA GLY A 21 -7.73 -53.44 -34.54
C GLY A 21 -8.44 -53.09 -35.86
N MET A 22 -7.80 -53.40 -36.99
CA MET A 22 -8.32 -53.21 -38.34
C MET A 22 -9.63 -54.00 -38.55
N ARG A 23 -10.71 -53.33 -38.95
CA ARG A 23 -11.95 -53.98 -39.41
C ARG A 23 -12.08 -53.87 -40.93
N LYS A 24 -12.39 -55.00 -41.55
CA LYS A 24 -12.27 -55.26 -43.00
C LYS A 24 -13.25 -54.52 -43.92
N ASN A 25 -14.20 -53.72 -43.42
CA ASN A 25 -15.12 -52.99 -44.30
C ASN A 25 -15.58 -51.66 -43.69
N GLY A 26 -15.11 -50.55 -44.28
CA GLY A 26 -15.85 -49.29 -44.33
C GLY A 26 -15.86 -48.40 -43.09
N LYS A 27 -14.90 -47.47 -43.05
CA LYS A 27 -15.03 -46.08 -42.55
C LYS A 27 -14.95 -45.86 -41.03
N GLN A 28 -13.73 -45.89 -40.52
CA GLN A 28 -13.22 -44.88 -39.57
C GLN A 28 -11.68 -44.94 -39.57
N TRP A 29 -11.03 -44.25 -40.52
CA TRP A 29 -9.56 -44.20 -40.63
C TRP A 29 -8.94 -43.11 -39.75
N HIS A 30 -9.75 -42.17 -39.27
CA HIS A 30 -9.32 -41.13 -38.34
C HIS A 30 -9.46 -41.60 -36.90
N PRO A 31 -8.51 -41.24 -36.01
CA PRO A 31 -8.69 -41.42 -34.59
C PRO A 31 -9.95 -40.67 -34.12
N PRO A 32 -10.73 -41.24 -33.18
CA PRO A 32 -11.89 -40.55 -32.63
C PRO A 32 -11.44 -39.25 -31.97
N LYS A 33 -11.87 -38.12 -32.53
CA LYS A 33 -11.58 -36.78 -32.01
C LYS A 33 -12.35 -36.59 -30.71
N LYS A 34 -11.69 -36.71 -29.57
CA LYS A 34 -12.28 -36.32 -28.29
C LYS A 34 -12.41 -34.80 -28.25
N ALA A 35 -13.57 -34.29 -27.83
CA ALA A 35 -13.78 -32.86 -27.66
C ALA A 35 -12.78 -32.32 -26.62
N PHE A 36 -12.03 -31.27 -27.01
CA PHE A 36 -11.15 -30.57 -26.10
C PHE A 36 -11.96 -29.90 -25.01
N ARG A 37 -11.73 -30.29 -23.75
CA ARG A 37 -12.40 -29.75 -22.58
C ARG A 37 -11.34 -29.24 -21.60
N PRO A 38 -10.89 -27.97 -21.73
CA PRO A 38 -9.85 -27.41 -20.86
C PRO A 38 -10.24 -27.36 -19.38
N THR A 39 -11.53 -27.53 -19.07
CA THR A 39 -12.07 -27.57 -17.71
C THR A 39 -12.36 -28.96 -17.18
N ALA A 40 -12.13 -30.03 -17.97
CA ALA A 40 -12.40 -31.40 -17.56
C ALA A 40 -11.39 -31.86 -16.50
N GLY A 41 -11.87 -32.07 -15.27
CA GLY A 41 -11.06 -32.56 -14.14
C GLY A 41 -10.96 -31.60 -12.96
N LEU A 42 -11.41 -30.35 -13.10
CA LEU A 42 -11.45 -29.40 -12.01
C LEU A 42 -12.82 -29.40 -11.33
N THR A 43 -12.87 -29.82 -10.06
CA THR A 43 -14.08 -29.70 -9.24
C THR A 43 -14.47 -28.22 -9.13
N THR A 44 -15.76 -27.92 -9.13
CA THR A 44 -16.27 -26.54 -9.03
C THR A 44 -15.80 -25.87 -7.73
N TYR A 45 -15.57 -26.66 -6.68
CA TYR A 45 -15.04 -26.19 -5.41
C TYR A 45 -13.57 -25.74 -5.49
N GLU A 46 -12.68 -26.54 -6.07
CA GLU A 46 -11.27 -26.18 -6.24
C GLU A 46 -11.08 -24.90 -7.05
N LYS A 47 -11.88 -24.70 -8.10
CA LYS A 47 -11.90 -23.45 -8.87
C LYS A 47 -12.26 -22.24 -8.01
N ARG A 48 -13.30 -22.36 -7.18
CA ARG A 48 -13.70 -21.26 -6.27
C ARG A 48 -12.65 -20.99 -5.20
N GLN A 49 -11.98 -22.02 -4.69
CA GLN A 49 -10.91 -21.83 -3.69
C GLN A 49 -9.70 -21.13 -4.29
N LYS A 50 -9.26 -21.52 -5.49
CA LYS A 50 -8.19 -20.81 -6.22
C LYS A 50 -8.54 -19.35 -6.47
N GLN A 51 -9.75 -19.08 -6.97
CA GLN A 51 -10.24 -17.71 -7.19
C GLN A 51 -10.30 -16.88 -5.91
N ARG A 52 -10.73 -17.47 -4.78
CA ARG A 52 -10.75 -16.78 -3.48
C ARG A 52 -9.33 -16.46 -2.99
N ALA A 53 -8.40 -17.41 -3.12
CA ALA A 53 -7.01 -17.21 -2.75
C ALA A 53 -6.36 -16.11 -3.60
N GLU A 54 -6.58 -16.13 -4.91
CA GLU A 54 -6.11 -15.09 -5.84
C GLU A 54 -6.70 -13.72 -5.47
N MET A 55 -8.02 -13.63 -5.23
CA MET A 55 -8.63 -12.37 -4.79
C MET A 55 -8.12 -11.89 -3.44
N ALA A 56 -7.85 -12.79 -2.49
CA ALA A 56 -7.30 -12.43 -1.19
C ALA A 56 -5.88 -11.86 -1.33
N GLN A 57 -5.04 -12.46 -2.17
CA GLN A 57 -3.70 -11.97 -2.47
C GLN A 57 -3.73 -10.59 -3.16
N MET A 58 -4.64 -10.40 -4.11
CA MET A 58 -4.81 -9.10 -4.78
C MET A 58 -5.27 -8.01 -3.82
N LYS A 59 -6.24 -8.32 -2.95
CA LYS A 59 -6.73 -7.37 -1.93
C LYS A 59 -5.71 -7.06 -0.87
N ALA A 60 -4.89 -8.03 -0.46
CA ALA A 60 -3.80 -7.80 0.49
C ALA A 60 -2.80 -6.78 -0.09
N LYS A 61 -2.36 -6.99 -1.33
CA LYS A 61 -1.46 -6.04 -2.02
C LYS A 61 -2.09 -4.66 -2.21
N GLU A 62 -3.38 -4.60 -2.57
CA GLU A 62 -4.08 -3.32 -2.69
C GLU A 62 -4.17 -2.58 -1.35
N LYS A 63 -4.41 -3.33 -0.26
CA LYS A 63 -4.48 -2.77 1.08
C LYS A 63 -3.13 -2.23 1.52
N GLU A 64 -2.06 -3.01 1.36
CA GLU A 64 -0.68 -2.58 1.67
C GLU A 64 -0.33 -1.25 0.97
N MET A 65 -0.62 -1.14 -0.33
CA MET A 65 -0.38 0.08 -1.11
C MET A 65 -1.21 1.30 -0.62
N LYS A 66 -2.43 1.06 -0.11
CA LYS A 66 -3.27 2.14 0.43
C LYS A 66 -2.79 2.57 1.81
N ASP A 67 -2.49 1.61 2.67
CA ASP A 67 -2.01 1.85 4.03
C ASP A 67 -0.69 2.66 3.99
N GLU A 68 0.27 2.28 3.14
CA GLU A 68 1.52 3.04 2.95
C GLU A 68 1.27 4.48 2.49
N LYS A 69 0.34 4.69 1.56
CA LYS A 69 -0.02 6.03 1.06
C LYS A 69 -0.67 6.88 2.16
N GLU A 70 -1.53 6.28 2.96
CA GLU A 70 -2.18 6.95 4.08
C GLU A 70 -1.20 7.29 5.19
N GLU A 71 -0.26 6.40 5.52
CA GLU A 71 0.81 6.65 6.49
C GLU A 71 1.66 7.85 6.06
N LEU A 72 2.11 7.90 4.80
CA LEU A 72 2.88 9.05 4.29
C LEU A 72 2.08 10.36 4.38
N ARG A 73 0.77 10.31 4.08
CA ARG A 73 -0.11 11.48 4.23
C ARG A 73 -0.25 11.90 5.69
N GLN A 74 -0.41 10.94 6.60
CA GLN A 74 -0.53 11.19 8.04
C GLN A 74 0.76 11.78 8.61
N GLN A 75 1.92 11.23 8.25
CA GLN A 75 3.24 11.77 8.64
C GLN A 75 3.40 13.22 8.20
N ARG A 76 3.01 13.55 6.95
CA ARG A 76 3.03 14.93 6.46
C ARG A 76 2.12 15.85 7.27
N ILE A 77 0.90 15.39 7.58
CA ILE A 77 -0.05 16.18 8.38
C ILE A 77 0.49 16.40 9.79
N GLN A 78 1.05 15.37 10.43
CA GLN A 78 1.66 15.45 11.76
C GLN A 78 2.83 16.44 11.77
N ALA A 79 3.76 16.34 10.82
CA ALA A 79 4.88 17.26 10.70
C ALA A 79 4.43 18.73 10.53
N ILE A 80 3.38 18.99 9.74
CA ILE A 80 2.82 20.33 9.59
C ILE A 80 2.19 20.83 10.89
N ARG A 81 1.44 19.98 11.59
CA ARG A 81 0.81 20.31 12.88
C ARG A 81 1.88 20.63 13.93
N GLU A 82 2.91 19.82 14.04
CA GLU A 82 4.04 20.06 14.96
C GLU A 82 4.76 21.36 14.64
N LYS A 83 5.00 21.66 13.35
CA LYS A 83 5.63 22.92 12.95
C LYS A 83 4.78 24.13 13.34
N ARG A 84 3.45 24.04 13.21
CA ARG A 84 2.53 25.10 13.63
C ARG A 84 2.51 25.26 15.16
N ALA A 85 2.39 24.16 15.91
CA ALA A 85 2.44 24.19 17.37
C ALA A 85 3.75 24.81 17.89
N LYS A 86 4.90 24.38 17.35
CA LYS A 86 6.21 24.96 17.70
C LYS A 86 6.29 26.46 17.38
N LYS A 87 5.65 26.92 16.30
CA LYS A 87 5.61 28.35 15.94
C LYS A 87 4.72 29.12 16.90
N GLU A 88 3.52 28.62 17.21
CA GLU A 88 2.59 29.24 18.15
C GLU A 88 3.20 29.35 19.57
N GLU A 89 3.91 28.33 20.02
CA GLU A 89 4.65 28.36 21.29
C GLU A 89 5.72 29.45 21.30
N LYS A 90 6.54 29.54 20.23
CA LYS A 90 7.54 30.60 20.09
C LYS A 90 6.91 31.99 20.10
N GLU A 91 5.86 32.21 19.30
CA GLU A 91 5.14 33.48 19.25
C GLU A 91 4.52 33.85 20.60
N ARG A 92 4.03 32.86 21.37
CA ARG A 92 3.52 33.08 22.73
C ARG A 92 4.63 33.57 23.67
N TYR A 93 5.81 32.97 23.61
CA TYR A 93 6.96 33.41 24.40
C TYR A 93 7.45 34.79 23.99
N GLU A 94 7.52 35.08 22.69
CA GLU A 94 7.89 36.40 22.15
C GLU A 94 6.92 37.48 22.62
N LYS A 95 5.61 37.27 22.49
CA LYS A 95 4.58 38.20 23.00
C LYS A 95 4.71 38.44 24.51
N MET A 96 5.06 37.40 25.28
CA MET A 96 5.29 37.54 26.71
C MET A 96 6.53 38.39 26.99
N ALA A 97 7.63 38.14 26.27
CA ALA A 97 8.87 38.92 26.38
C ALA A 97 8.64 40.39 25.99
N GLU A 98 7.96 40.66 24.89
CA GLU A 98 7.56 42.01 24.46
C GLU A 98 6.71 42.71 25.53
N LYS A 99 5.72 42.01 26.11
CA LYS A 99 4.89 42.56 27.18
C LYS A 99 5.73 42.95 28.39
N MET A 100 6.71 42.15 28.77
CA MET A 100 7.62 42.45 29.88
C MET A 100 8.59 43.59 29.53
N HIS A 101 9.12 43.60 28.31
CA HIS A 101 9.98 44.66 27.81
C HIS A 101 9.24 46.01 27.79
N ARG A 102 8.01 46.04 27.25
CA ARG A 102 7.13 47.22 27.28
C ARG A 102 6.89 47.70 28.71
N LYS A 103 6.58 46.79 29.66
CA LYS A 103 6.41 47.15 31.08
C LYS A 103 7.69 47.77 31.67
N ARG A 104 8.87 47.26 31.32
CA ARG A 104 10.16 47.80 31.78
C ARG A 104 10.40 49.20 31.23
N VAL A 105 10.21 49.40 29.93
CA VAL A 105 10.35 50.71 29.27
C VAL A 105 9.37 51.73 29.87
N GLU A 106 8.10 51.36 30.05
CA GLU A 106 7.10 52.24 30.67
C GLU A 106 7.45 52.61 32.12
N ARG A 107 8.03 51.69 32.90
CA ARG A 107 8.52 52.00 34.25
C ARG A 107 9.68 53.00 34.22
N LEU A 108 10.61 52.88 33.26
CA LEU A 108 11.71 53.83 33.10
C LEU A 108 11.19 55.22 32.71
N LYS A 109 10.30 55.31 31.72
CA LYS A 109 9.66 56.58 31.32
C LYS A 109 8.95 57.29 32.48
N ARG A 110 8.28 56.55 33.37
CA ARG A 110 7.65 57.12 34.57
C ARG A 110 8.67 57.67 35.57
N LYS A 111 9.83 57.02 35.72
CA LYS A 111 10.91 57.49 36.60
C LYS A 111 11.59 58.74 36.07
N GLU A 112 11.71 58.85 34.74
CA GLU A 112 12.29 60.02 34.07
C GLU A 112 11.45 61.29 34.27
N LYS A 113 10.19 61.18 34.76
CA LYS A 113 9.27 62.29 35.03
C LYS A 113 9.19 63.32 33.90
N ARG A 114 9.45 62.89 32.65
CA ARG A 114 9.31 63.76 31.47
C ARG A 114 7.86 64.17 31.33
N ASN A 115 7.63 65.48 31.41
CA ASN A 115 6.31 66.02 31.17
C ASN A 115 6.08 66.04 29.65
N LYS A 116 5.15 65.22 29.16
CA LYS A 116 4.92 65.03 27.72
C LYS A 116 4.55 66.31 26.96
N VAL A 117 4.10 67.34 27.68
CA VAL A 117 3.69 68.65 27.12
C VAL A 117 4.86 69.64 27.06
N LEU A 118 5.91 69.44 27.85
CA LEU A 118 7.08 70.32 27.86
C LEU A 118 8.17 69.65 27.01
N ASN A 119 8.31 70.11 25.77
CA ASN A 119 9.40 69.71 24.89
C ASN A 119 10.68 70.42 25.35
N SER A 120 11.52 69.71 26.10
CA SER A 120 12.93 70.05 26.34
C SER A 120 13.83 68.87 26.03
#